data_AF-V7D3T4-F1
#
_entry.id   AF-V7D3T4-F1
#
_cell.length_a   1.000
_cell.length_b   1.000
_cell.length_c   1.000
_cell.angle_alpha   90.00
_cell.angle_beta   90.00
_cell.angle_gamma   90.00
#
_symmetry.space_group_name_H-M   'P 1'
#
loop_
_entity.id
_entity.type
_entity.pdbx_description
1 polymer ?
#
loop_
_entity_poly.entity_id
_entity_poly.type
_entity_poly.pdbx_seq_one_letter_code
_entity_poly.pdbx_strand_id
1 'polypeptide(L)'
;MSDVKQDQTVPVSGLGQNFEKPVLPLMAMATKARVWGDATPNAIEPNPEQLTAEMRATITRQAQGQCYFCGVRARAGHVHNINHNHQDLRPENLRLVDPLCHGWQHLGEIDDGQAFIAYLPGLSPQDANHLQRATMIALETGDEQTKADAKKILNWMASHREYTEKAWGTHSPKIFAEAMTRLGKVDADVNSLVFQGLSVIFNPAQFSQVVKGWAQDAYGAAPTSTWPKYITM
;
A
#
# COMPACT_ATOMS: atom_id res chain seq x y z
N MET A 1 9.71 58.54 12.64
CA MET A 1 10.29 57.20 12.84
C MET A 1 9.19 56.34 13.42
N SER A 2 8.61 55.47 12.60
CA SER A 2 7.51 54.56 12.98
C SER A 2 8.10 53.23 13.44
N ASP A 3 7.88 52.89 14.71
CA ASP A 3 8.25 51.59 15.29
C ASP A 3 7.47 50.46 14.62
N VAL A 4 8.16 49.66 13.82
CA VAL A 4 7.64 48.37 13.33
C VAL A 4 7.87 47.34 14.43
N LYS A 5 6.82 47.00 15.17
CA LYS A 5 6.83 45.81 16.03
C LYS A 5 6.99 44.58 15.13
N GLN A 6 8.17 43.96 15.17
CA GLN A 6 8.37 42.64 14.59
C GLN A 6 7.43 41.67 15.31
N ASP A 7 6.47 41.13 14.57
CA ASP A 7 5.58 40.09 15.03
C ASP A 7 6.45 38.85 15.34
N GLN A 8 6.62 38.54 16.63
CA GLN A 8 7.39 37.37 17.05
C GLN A 8 6.59 36.14 16.66
N THR A 9 7.00 35.49 15.58
CA THR A 9 6.46 34.20 15.17
C THR A 9 6.79 33.16 16.23
N VAL A 10 5.86 32.90 17.14
CA VAL A 10 5.96 31.79 18.09
C VAL A 10 5.75 30.49 17.31
N PRO A 11 6.73 29.57 17.26
CA PRO A 11 6.56 28.29 16.59
C PRO A 11 5.36 27.55 17.18
N VAL A 12 4.52 27.00 16.30
CA VAL A 12 3.35 26.21 16.70
C VAL A 12 3.81 25.06 17.60
N SER A 13 3.14 24.83 18.72
CA SER A 13 3.43 23.70 19.59
C SER A 13 3.35 22.39 18.79
N GLY A 14 4.47 21.68 18.66
CA GLY A 14 4.59 20.46 17.86
C GLY A 14 5.38 20.64 16.55
N LEU A 15 5.84 21.85 16.22
CA LEU A 15 6.79 22.05 15.13
C LEU A 15 8.06 21.24 15.41
N GLY A 16 8.31 20.24 14.56
CA GLY A 16 9.46 19.34 14.68
C GLY A 16 9.13 17.92 15.17
N GLN A 17 7.93 17.66 15.72
CA GLN A 17 7.52 16.30 16.13
C GLN A 17 7.49 15.32 14.95
N ASN A 18 7.28 15.80 13.73
CA ASN A 18 7.36 15.00 12.50
C ASN A 18 8.78 14.48 12.20
N PHE A 19 9.82 15.01 12.86
CA PHE A 19 11.19 14.46 12.77
C PHE A 19 11.45 13.38 13.82
N GLU A 20 10.64 13.32 14.89
CA GLU A 20 10.79 12.31 15.95
C GLU A 20 10.19 10.97 15.56
N LYS A 21 9.14 10.99 14.73
CA LYS A 21 8.49 9.80 14.19
C LYS A 21 8.13 10.00 12.72
N PRO A 22 8.33 8.98 11.86
CA PRO A 22 7.89 9.07 10.48
C PRO A 22 6.38 9.36 10.45
N VAL A 23 5.97 10.23 9.51
CA VAL A 23 4.55 10.61 9.33
C VAL A 23 3.68 9.38 9.00
N LEU A 24 4.27 8.38 8.32
CA LEU A 24 3.61 7.14 7.94
C LEU A 24 4.33 5.94 8.57
N PRO A 25 3.60 4.90 9.00
CA PRO A 25 4.19 3.68 9.55
C PRO A 25 5.00 2.94 8.49
N LEU A 26 5.99 2.17 8.96
CA LEU A 26 6.69 1.20 8.13
C LEU A 26 5.69 0.18 7.56
N MET A 27 5.83 -0.12 6.27
CA MET A 27 5.04 -1.16 5.62
C MET A 27 5.96 -2.34 5.32
N ALA A 28 5.80 -3.42 6.07
CA ALA A 28 6.50 -4.69 5.83
C ALA A 28 5.55 -5.67 5.13
N MET A 29 6.09 -6.67 4.43
CA MET A 29 5.26 -7.78 3.96
C MET A 29 4.75 -8.61 5.14
N ALA A 30 3.47 -9.00 5.08
CA ALA A 30 2.83 -9.81 6.09
C ALA A 30 1.79 -10.75 5.49
N THR A 31 1.24 -11.62 6.33
CA THR A 31 0.11 -12.49 5.99
C THR A 31 -0.90 -12.46 7.11
N LYS A 32 -2.16 -12.77 6.79
CA LYS A 32 -3.21 -12.94 7.79
C LYS A 32 -2.80 -13.94 8.89
N ALA A 33 -3.10 -13.61 10.13
CA ALA A 33 -2.85 -14.49 11.27
C ALA A 33 -3.75 -15.74 11.19
N ARG A 34 -3.17 -16.92 11.44
CA ARG A 34 -3.94 -18.16 11.54
C ARG A 34 -4.58 -18.29 12.92
N VAL A 35 -5.90 -18.26 12.95
CA VAL A 35 -6.69 -18.43 14.18
C VAL A 35 -7.49 -19.72 14.08
N TRP A 36 -7.46 -20.52 15.15
CA TRP A 36 -8.24 -21.75 15.22
C TRP A 36 -9.74 -21.43 15.18
N GLY A 37 -10.48 -22.12 14.32
CA GLY A 37 -11.92 -21.90 14.16
C GLY A 37 -12.29 -20.64 13.37
N ASP A 38 -11.35 -20.03 12.63
CA ASP A 38 -11.68 -18.95 11.70
C ASP A 38 -12.64 -19.43 10.61
N ALA A 39 -13.83 -18.83 10.54
CA ALA A 39 -14.87 -19.17 9.58
C ALA A 39 -14.57 -18.64 8.17
N THR A 40 -13.69 -17.65 8.04
CA THR A 40 -13.36 -17.01 6.76
C THR A 40 -11.85 -16.97 6.52
N PRO A 41 -11.16 -18.13 6.49
CA PRO A 41 -9.70 -18.20 6.50
C PRO A 41 -9.05 -17.44 5.34
N ASN A 42 -9.68 -17.39 4.16
CA ASN A 42 -9.16 -16.72 2.97
C ASN A 42 -9.68 -15.29 2.77
N ALA A 43 -10.45 -14.74 3.72
CA ALA A 43 -10.93 -13.37 3.60
C ALA A 43 -9.80 -12.37 3.89
N ILE A 44 -9.70 -11.36 3.03
CA ILE A 44 -8.74 -10.26 3.18
C ILE A 44 -9.20 -9.20 4.18
N GLU A 45 -10.49 -9.08 4.46
CA GLU A 45 -11.05 -8.23 5.51
C GLU A 45 -11.70 -9.09 6.61
N PRO A 46 -12.01 -8.50 7.79
CA PRO A 46 -12.86 -9.17 8.77
C PRO A 46 -14.21 -9.63 8.21
N ASN A 47 -14.83 -10.60 8.89
CA ASN A 47 -16.14 -11.12 8.51
C ASN A 47 -17.17 -9.97 8.38
N PRO A 48 -17.86 -9.83 7.24
CA PRO A 48 -18.88 -8.80 7.03
C PRO A 48 -20.02 -8.79 8.06
N GLU A 49 -20.34 -9.94 8.68
CA GLU A 49 -21.32 -10.01 9.77
C GLU A 49 -20.85 -9.30 11.04
N GLN A 50 -19.53 -9.19 11.22
CA GLN A 50 -18.91 -8.55 12.38
C GLN A 50 -18.43 -7.12 12.08
N LEU A 51 -17.95 -6.88 10.85
CA LEU A 51 -17.54 -5.55 10.38
C LEU A 51 -18.73 -4.78 9.81
N THR A 52 -19.41 -4.03 10.65
CA THR A 52 -20.60 -3.28 10.26
C THR A 52 -20.27 -2.09 9.35
N ALA A 53 -21.28 -1.62 8.59
CA ALA A 53 -21.16 -0.41 7.78
C ALA A 53 -20.82 0.83 8.60
N GLU A 54 -21.33 0.92 9.85
CA GLU A 54 -21.04 2.02 10.78
C GLU A 54 -19.57 2.01 11.23
N MET A 55 -19.02 0.83 11.53
CA MET A 55 -17.60 0.69 11.85
C MET A 55 -16.74 1.15 10.68
N ARG A 56 -17.04 0.69 9.46
CA ARG A 56 -16.31 1.13 8.25
C ARG A 56 -16.40 2.64 8.07
N ALA A 57 -17.59 3.24 8.19
CA ALA A 57 -17.76 4.68 8.07
C ALA A 57 -16.95 5.46 9.12
N THR A 58 -16.86 4.93 10.34
CA THR A 58 -16.06 5.53 11.42
C THR A 58 -14.57 5.43 11.14
N ILE A 59 -14.07 4.28 10.73
CA ILE A 59 -12.67 4.07 10.34
C ILE A 59 -12.29 5.02 9.20
N THR A 60 -13.11 5.10 8.15
CA THR A 60 -12.86 5.97 7.00
C THR A 60 -12.83 7.45 7.39
N ARG A 61 -13.74 7.89 8.27
CA ARG A 61 -13.79 9.28 8.76
C ARG A 61 -12.57 9.61 9.62
N GLN A 62 -12.18 8.73 10.54
CA GLN A 62 -10.99 8.91 11.38
C GLN A 62 -9.71 8.96 10.56
N ALA A 63 -9.62 8.14 9.51
CA ALA A 63 -8.50 8.15 8.57
C ALA A 63 -8.53 9.33 7.59
N GLN A 64 -9.56 10.20 7.63
CA GLN A 64 -9.78 11.26 6.65
C GLN A 64 -9.78 10.76 5.19
N GLY A 65 -10.17 9.49 4.99
CA GLY A 65 -10.11 8.81 3.71
C GLY A 65 -8.71 8.53 3.18
N GLN A 66 -7.66 8.57 4.01
CA GLN A 66 -6.28 8.27 3.63
C GLN A 66 -5.88 6.85 4.03
N CYS A 67 -5.05 6.22 3.20
CA CYS A 67 -4.41 4.95 3.51
C CYS A 67 -3.44 5.14 4.67
N TYR A 68 -3.54 4.27 5.67
CA TYR A 68 -2.68 4.26 6.84
C TYR A 68 -1.19 4.09 6.49
N PHE A 69 -0.84 3.30 5.45
CA PHE A 69 0.56 3.01 5.12
C PHE A 69 1.21 4.01 4.16
N CYS A 70 0.51 4.41 3.09
CA CYS A 70 1.11 5.23 2.03
C CYS A 70 0.51 6.65 1.92
N GLY A 71 -0.50 6.98 2.74
CA GLY A 71 -1.11 8.31 2.77
C GLY A 71 -2.02 8.64 1.58
N VAL A 72 -2.10 7.78 0.55
CA VAL A 72 -2.96 8.04 -0.61
C VAL A 72 -4.43 8.09 -0.20
N ARG A 73 -5.24 8.89 -0.89
CA ARG A 73 -6.69 8.87 -0.70
C ARG A 73 -7.25 7.51 -1.17
N ALA A 74 -7.96 6.81 -0.29
CA ALA A 74 -8.42 5.45 -0.47
C ALA A 74 -9.96 5.38 -0.41
N ARG A 75 -10.66 5.94 -1.42
CA ARG A 75 -12.13 5.86 -1.49
C ARG A 75 -12.64 4.42 -1.53
N ALA A 76 -11.93 3.55 -2.23
CA ALA A 76 -12.15 2.11 -2.27
C ALA A 76 -11.17 1.39 -1.33
N GLY A 77 -10.96 1.94 -0.13
CA GLY A 77 -10.07 1.34 0.86
C GLY A 77 -10.69 0.15 1.59
N HIS A 78 -9.83 -0.73 2.07
CA HIS A 78 -10.17 -1.88 2.90
C HIS A 78 -9.92 -1.56 4.38
N VAL A 79 -10.59 -2.27 5.27
CA VAL A 79 -10.38 -2.27 6.71
C VAL A 79 -9.37 -3.36 7.04
N HIS A 80 -8.22 -2.94 7.56
CA HIS A 80 -7.11 -3.80 7.91
C HIS A 80 -6.93 -3.91 9.42
N ASN A 81 -6.67 -5.12 9.92
CA ASN A 81 -6.23 -5.38 11.29
C ASN A 81 -4.71 -5.26 11.37
N ILE A 82 -4.19 -4.30 12.13
CA ILE A 82 -2.74 -4.07 12.28
C ILE A 82 -2.03 -5.33 12.81
N ASN A 83 -2.67 -6.10 13.68
CA ASN A 83 -2.12 -7.36 14.19
C ASN A 83 -2.41 -8.58 13.30
N HIS A 84 -2.98 -8.37 12.11
CA HIS A 84 -3.37 -9.39 11.13
C HIS A 84 -4.40 -10.42 11.62
N ASN A 85 -4.96 -10.25 12.81
CA ASN A 85 -6.03 -11.09 13.35
C ASN A 85 -7.39 -10.46 13.05
N HIS A 86 -8.12 -11.05 12.09
CA HIS A 86 -9.43 -10.54 11.64
C HIS A 86 -10.55 -10.68 12.67
N GLN A 87 -10.33 -11.43 13.76
CA GLN A 87 -11.27 -11.53 14.87
C GLN A 87 -11.10 -10.40 15.89
N ASP A 88 -9.99 -9.65 15.85
CA ASP A 88 -9.73 -8.54 16.77
C ASP A 88 -10.22 -7.21 16.19
N LEU A 89 -11.49 -6.91 16.49
CA LEU A 89 -12.21 -5.74 15.97
C LEU A 89 -12.12 -4.50 16.87
N ARG A 90 -11.20 -4.48 17.83
CA ARG A 90 -11.00 -3.30 18.67
C ARG A 90 -10.60 -2.09 17.79
N PRO A 91 -11.17 -0.89 17.99
CA PRO A 91 -10.95 0.25 17.11
C PRO A 91 -9.47 0.60 16.89
N GLU A 92 -8.64 0.45 17.92
CA GLU A 92 -7.21 0.70 17.85
C GLU A 92 -6.46 -0.21 16.88
N ASN A 93 -7.02 -1.38 16.55
CA ASN A 93 -6.44 -2.36 15.64
C ASN A 93 -6.89 -2.16 14.18
N LEU A 94 -7.95 -1.39 13.94
CA LEU A 94 -8.56 -1.26 12.61
C LEU A 94 -8.07 -0.01 11.88
N ARG A 95 -7.65 -0.14 10.62
CA ARG A 95 -7.17 0.98 9.78
C ARG A 95 -7.76 0.94 8.39
N LEU A 96 -7.95 2.12 7.79
CA LEU A 96 -8.24 2.23 6.36
C LEU A 96 -6.94 2.05 5.57
N VAL A 97 -6.92 1.13 4.62
CA VAL A 97 -5.75 0.82 3.80
C VAL A 97 -6.16 0.73 2.33
N ASP A 98 -5.37 1.31 1.42
CA ASP A 98 -5.66 1.18 -0.01
C ASP A 98 -5.37 -0.26 -0.53
N PRO A 99 -6.04 -0.70 -1.61
CA PRO A 99 -5.93 -2.09 -2.08
C PRO A 99 -4.49 -2.60 -2.32
N LEU A 100 -3.55 -1.76 -2.77
CA LEU A 100 -2.16 -2.18 -2.98
C LEU A 100 -1.45 -2.43 -1.64
N CYS A 101 -1.51 -1.46 -0.72
CA CYS A 101 -0.91 -1.63 0.61
C CYS A 101 -1.59 -2.75 1.40
N HIS A 102 -2.87 -3.01 1.16
CA HIS A 102 -3.58 -4.12 1.78
C HIS A 102 -3.06 -5.47 1.29
N GLY A 103 -2.87 -5.63 -0.02
CA GLY A 103 -2.29 -6.85 -0.59
C GLY A 103 -0.90 -7.17 -0.03
N TRP A 104 -0.09 -6.15 0.28
CA TRP A 104 1.21 -6.35 0.96
C TRP A 104 1.10 -7.00 2.34
N GLN A 105 -0.04 -6.82 3.03
CA GLN A 105 -0.29 -7.40 4.35
C GLN A 105 -1.01 -8.77 4.29
N HIS A 106 -1.38 -9.21 3.09
CA HIS A 106 -2.25 -10.37 2.85
C HIS A 106 -1.66 -11.30 1.79
N LEU A 107 -0.35 -11.56 1.87
CA LEU A 107 0.34 -12.37 0.86
C LEU A 107 -0.26 -13.78 0.69
N GLY A 108 -0.78 -14.37 1.77
CA GLY A 108 -1.38 -15.71 1.75
C GLY A 108 -2.70 -15.78 0.99
N GLU A 109 -3.34 -14.64 0.78
CA GLU A 109 -4.63 -14.49 0.11
C GLU A 109 -4.47 -14.01 -1.35
N ILE A 110 -3.23 -13.88 -1.85
CA ILE A 110 -2.94 -13.57 -3.25
C ILE A 110 -2.76 -14.87 -4.03
N ASP A 111 -3.61 -15.09 -5.04
CA ASP A 111 -3.50 -16.27 -5.90
C ASP A 111 -2.38 -16.12 -6.93
N ASP A 112 -1.93 -17.27 -7.46
CA ASP A 112 -0.89 -17.31 -8.48
C ASP A 112 -1.30 -16.48 -9.72
N GLY A 113 -0.38 -15.63 -10.19
CA GLY A 113 -0.61 -14.72 -11.32
C GLY A 113 -1.34 -13.41 -10.98
N GLN A 114 -1.82 -13.24 -9.74
CA GLN A 114 -2.36 -11.96 -9.26
C GLN A 114 -1.26 -10.99 -8.81
N ALA A 115 -0.14 -11.50 -8.31
CA ALA A 115 1.07 -10.73 -8.05
C ALA A 115 2.31 -11.63 -8.04
N PHE A 116 3.49 -11.00 -8.06
CA PHE A 116 4.77 -11.68 -7.85
C PHE A 116 5.63 -10.87 -6.87
N ILE A 117 6.52 -11.55 -6.14
CA ILE A 117 7.55 -10.89 -5.35
C ILE A 117 8.74 -10.59 -6.28
N ALA A 118 9.15 -9.33 -6.34
CA ALA A 118 10.27 -8.86 -7.15
C ALA A 118 11.33 -8.17 -6.28
N TYR A 119 12.59 -8.20 -6.72
CA TYR A 119 13.69 -7.53 -6.02
C TYR A 119 13.91 -6.14 -6.63
N LEU A 120 13.47 -5.10 -5.92
CA LEU A 120 13.57 -3.69 -6.31
C LEU A 120 14.30 -2.89 -5.23
N PRO A 121 15.63 -3.07 -5.09
CA PRO A 121 16.40 -2.35 -4.08
C PRO A 121 16.35 -0.84 -4.34
N GLY A 122 16.26 -0.05 -3.27
CA GLY A 122 16.20 1.40 -3.34
C GLY A 122 14.79 1.98 -3.49
N LEU A 123 13.76 1.16 -3.71
CA LEU A 123 12.37 1.57 -3.57
C LEU A 123 11.83 1.13 -2.21
N SER A 124 11.24 2.08 -1.46
CA SER A 124 10.46 1.69 -0.30
C SER A 124 9.20 0.95 -0.74
N PRO A 125 8.60 0.10 0.13
CA PRO A 125 7.31 -0.52 -0.11
C PRO A 125 6.22 0.49 -0.54
N GLN A 126 6.19 1.66 0.10
CA GLN A 126 5.25 2.73 -0.21
C GLN A 126 5.50 3.31 -1.60
N ASP A 127 6.76 3.55 -1.96
CA ASP A 127 7.14 4.07 -3.29
C ASP A 127 6.85 3.07 -4.40
N ALA A 128 7.10 1.78 -4.16
CA ALA A 128 6.73 0.72 -5.09
C ALA A 128 5.21 0.71 -5.34
N ASN A 129 4.38 0.90 -4.32
CA ASN A 129 2.93 1.00 -4.47
C ASN A 129 2.48 2.30 -5.15
N HIS A 130 3.13 3.43 -4.85
CA HIS A 130 2.86 4.69 -5.55
C HIS A 130 3.20 4.61 -7.04
N LEU A 131 4.35 4.02 -7.38
CA LEU A 131 4.75 3.80 -8.76
C LEU A 131 3.77 2.86 -9.48
N GLN A 132 3.43 1.72 -8.88
CA GLN A 132 2.42 0.81 -9.44
C GLN A 132 1.09 1.51 -9.69
N ARG A 133 0.61 2.32 -8.73
CA ARG A 133 -0.64 3.07 -8.89
C ARG A 133 -0.58 4.05 -10.05
N ALA A 134 0.50 4.83 -10.15
CA ALA A 134 0.70 5.77 -11.25
C ALA A 134 0.75 5.04 -12.60
N THR A 135 1.47 3.92 -12.67
CA THR A 135 1.55 3.07 -13.85
C THR A 135 0.17 2.51 -14.24
N MET A 136 -0.61 2.00 -13.30
CA MET A 136 -1.96 1.47 -13.57
C MET A 136 -2.92 2.57 -14.06
N ILE A 137 -2.84 3.77 -13.49
CA ILE A 137 -3.63 4.93 -13.95
C ILE A 137 -3.22 5.34 -15.37
N ALA A 138 -1.93 5.37 -15.66
CA ALA A 138 -1.40 5.68 -16.99
C ALA A 138 -1.83 4.63 -18.04
N LEU A 139 -1.85 3.34 -17.67
CA LEU A 139 -2.36 2.26 -18.52
C LEU A 139 -3.85 2.42 -18.87
N GLU A 140 -4.65 2.89 -17.92
CA GLU A 140 -6.10 3.06 -18.12
C GLU A 140 -6.42 4.35 -18.88
N THR A 141 -5.76 5.46 -18.52
CA THR A 141 -6.19 6.82 -18.90
C THR A 141 -5.23 7.57 -19.83
N GLY A 142 -4.03 7.05 -20.06
CA GLY A 142 -3.02 7.70 -20.91
C GLY A 142 -3.35 7.66 -22.40
N ASP A 143 -2.62 8.43 -23.20
CA ASP A 143 -2.56 8.24 -24.64
C ASP A 143 -1.71 6.99 -25.00
N GLU A 144 -1.61 6.65 -26.29
CA GLU A 144 -0.90 5.44 -26.73
C GLU A 144 0.58 5.42 -26.29
N GLN A 145 1.25 6.57 -26.32
CA GLN A 145 2.65 6.68 -25.88
C GLN A 145 2.77 6.49 -24.36
N THR A 146 1.92 7.17 -23.59
CA THR A 146 1.88 7.07 -22.13
C THR A 146 1.57 5.64 -21.69
N LYS A 147 0.63 4.97 -22.36
CA LYS A 147 0.32 3.56 -22.12
C LYS A 147 1.49 2.65 -22.46
N ALA A 148 2.19 2.91 -23.57
CA ALA A 148 3.38 2.15 -23.95
C ALA A 148 4.50 2.28 -22.90
N ASP A 149 4.76 3.48 -22.40
CA ASP A 149 5.77 3.72 -21.37
C ASP A 149 5.37 3.13 -20.01
N ALA A 150 4.10 3.23 -19.63
CA ALA A 150 3.58 2.57 -18.45
C ALA A 150 3.73 1.03 -18.53
N LYS A 151 3.49 0.42 -19.70
CA LYS A 151 3.75 -1.02 -19.92
C LYS A 151 5.22 -1.37 -19.73
N LYS A 152 6.16 -0.54 -20.21
CA LYS A 152 7.60 -0.77 -20.01
C LYS A 152 7.97 -0.75 -18.53
N ILE A 153 7.47 0.23 -17.77
CA ILE A 153 7.72 0.33 -16.32
C ILE A 153 7.18 -0.90 -15.60
N LEU A 154 5.92 -1.29 -15.86
CA LEU A 154 5.33 -2.47 -15.24
C LEU A 154 6.12 -3.75 -15.57
N ASN A 155 6.49 -3.93 -16.84
CA ASN A 155 7.27 -5.10 -17.26
C ASN A 155 8.66 -5.11 -16.63
N TRP A 156 9.30 -3.95 -16.48
CA TRP A 156 10.56 -3.82 -15.76
C TRP A 156 10.40 -4.20 -14.29
N MET A 157 9.38 -3.70 -13.58
CA MET A 157 9.12 -4.09 -12.19
C MET A 157 8.87 -5.60 -12.07
N ALA A 158 8.06 -6.15 -12.96
CA ALA A 158 7.70 -7.57 -12.96
C ALA A 158 8.87 -8.50 -13.33
N SER A 159 9.79 -8.08 -14.21
CA SER A 159 10.94 -8.91 -14.60
C SER A 159 11.93 -9.12 -13.45
N HIS A 160 11.96 -8.23 -12.46
CA HIS A 160 12.82 -8.36 -11.29
C HIS A 160 12.40 -9.50 -10.34
N ARG A 161 11.29 -10.19 -10.63
CA ARG A 161 10.97 -11.48 -10.00
C ARG A 161 12.03 -12.55 -10.28
N GLU A 162 12.76 -12.47 -11.39
CA GLU A 162 13.82 -13.42 -11.73
C GLU A 162 14.95 -13.42 -10.69
N TYR A 163 15.29 -12.24 -10.16
CA TYR A 163 16.26 -12.12 -9.06
C TYR A 163 15.74 -12.74 -7.77
N THR A 164 14.44 -12.60 -7.51
CA THR A 164 13.79 -13.20 -6.34
C THR A 164 13.79 -14.72 -6.47
N GLU A 165 13.38 -15.25 -7.61
CA GLU A 165 13.41 -16.68 -7.91
C GLU A 165 14.82 -17.26 -7.74
N LYS A 166 15.85 -16.57 -8.24
CA LYS A 166 17.24 -17.02 -8.11
C LYS A 166 17.74 -17.07 -6.67
N ALA A 167 17.33 -16.12 -5.82
CA ALA A 167 17.80 -16.01 -4.45
C ALA A 167 16.96 -16.83 -3.46
N TRP A 168 15.66 -16.94 -3.69
CA TRP A 168 14.69 -17.53 -2.76
C TRP A 168 14.10 -18.86 -3.26
N GLY A 169 14.36 -19.25 -4.51
CA GLY A 169 13.76 -20.42 -5.15
C GLY A 169 12.26 -20.28 -5.44
N THR A 170 11.72 -19.07 -5.28
CA THR A 170 10.34 -18.72 -5.60
C THR A 170 10.16 -17.21 -5.73
N HIS A 171 9.15 -16.78 -6.48
CA HIS A 171 8.61 -15.42 -6.45
C HIS A 171 7.10 -15.40 -6.09
N SER A 172 6.55 -16.49 -5.57
CA SER A 172 5.12 -16.60 -5.22
C SER A 172 4.83 -15.94 -3.87
N PRO A 173 3.93 -14.94 -3.79
CA PRO A 173 3.49 -14.35 -2.53
C PRO A 173 3.04 -15.39 -1.50
N LYS A 174 2.32 -16.43 -1.95
CA LYS A 174 1.77 -17.48 -1.10
C LYS A 174 2.85 -18.33 -0.44
N ILE A 175 3.93 -18.64 -1.15
CA ILE A 175 5.06 -19.38 -0.57
C ILE A 175 5.78 -18.54 0.49
N PHE A 176 5.96 -17.23 0.26
CA PHE A 176 6.47 -16.31 1.28
C PHE A 176 5.55 -16.25 2.50
N ALA A 177 4.23 -16.18 2.31
CA ALA A 177 3.24 -16.19 3.39
C ALA A 177 3.28 -17.47 4.23
N GLU A 178 3.45 -18.64 3.58
CA GLU A 178 3.62 -19.91 4.28
C GLU A 178 4.89 -19.94 5.11
N ALA A 179 6.01 -19.41 4.58
CA ALA A 179 7.25 -19.29 5.33
C ALA A 179 7.08 -18.36 6.55
N MET A 180 6.46 -17.18 6.37
CA MET A 180 6.14 -16.26 7.48
C MET A 180 5.28 -16.94 8.55
N THR A 181 4.27 -17.71 8.14
CA THR A 181 3.41 -18.46 9.07
C THR A 181 4.23 -19.47 9.89
N ARG A 182 5.15 -20.19 9.26
CA ARG A 182 6.00 -21.18 9.94
C ARG A 182 7.00 -20.54 10.89
N LEU A 183 7.50 -19.35 10.58
CA LEU A 183 8.34 -18.55 11.47
C LEU A 183 7.56 -18.05 12.70
N GLY A 184 6.23 -17.97 12.61
CA GLY A 184 5.36 -17.52 13.68
C GLY A 184 5.28 -15.99 13.76
N LYS A 185 4.91 -15.46 14.93
CA LYS A 185 4.78 -14.02 15.12
C LYS A 185 6.16 -13.38 15.20
N VAL A 186 6.57 -12.75 14.10
CA VAL A 186 7.81 -11.97 13.97
C VAL A 186 7.45 -10.49 13.92
N ASP A 187 8.30 -9.64 14.50
CA ASP A 187 8.11 -8.19 14.48
C ASP A 187 8.16 -7.63 13.05
N ALA A 188 7.39 -6.59 12.76
CA ALA A 188 7.40 -5.92 11.47
C ALA A 188 8.79 -5.37 11.11
N ASP A 189 9.57 -4.92 12.09
CA ASP A 189 10.94 -4.43 11.88
C ASP A 189 11.84 -5.57 11.39
N VAL A 190 11.70 -6.77 11.98
CA VAL A 190 12.46 -7.95 11.57
C VAL A 190 12.04 -8.38 10.16
N ASN A 191 10.74 -8.42 9.86
CA ASN A 191 10.27 -8.72 8.50
C ASN A 191 10.80 -7.71 7.49
N SER A 192 10.83 -6.42 7.84
CA SER A 192 11.34 -5.37 6.95
C SER A 192 12.83 -5.55 6.63
N LEU A 193 13.61 -6.05 7.59
CA LEU A 193 15.03 -6.36 7.41
C LEU A 193 15.23 -7.62 6.57
N VAL A 194 14.54 -8.71 6.89
CA VAL A 194 14.67 -10.01 6.20
C VAL A 194 14.23 -9.90 4.75
N PHE A 195 13.19 -9.12 4.48
CA PHE A 195 12.63 -8.94 3.15
C PHE A 195 13.05 -7.61 2.51
N GLN A 196 14.16 -7.03 2.97
CA GLN A 196 14.64 -5.76 2.46
C GLN A 196 14.87 -5.80 0.95
N GLY A 197 14.36 -4.79 0.25
CA GLY A 197 14.46 -4.69 -1.20
C GLY A 197 13.51 -5.60 -1.98
N LEU A 198 12.71 -6.43 -1.32
CA LEU A 198 11.62 -7.14 -1.99
C LEU A 198 10.38 -6.24 -2.09
N SER A 199 9.60 -6.45 -3.14
CA SER A 199 8.36 -5.72 -3.42
C SER A 199 7.30 -6.63 -4.01
N VAL A 200 6.04 -6.41 -3.63
CA VAL A 200 4.89 -7.10 -4.23
C VAL A 200 4.47 -6.34 -5.49
N ILE A 201 4.63 -6.99 -6.64
CA ILE A 201 4.25 -6.45 -7.95
C ILE A 201 2.94 -7.08 -8.40
N PHE A 202 1.89 -6.28 -8.36
CA PHE A 202 0.53 -6.69 -8.65
C PHE A 202 0.24 -6.67 -10.15
N ASN A 203 -0.56 -7.64 -10.57
CA ASN A 203 -1.16 -7.64 -11.89
C ASN A 203 -2.26 -6.57 -11.97
N PRO A 204 -2.16 -5.57 -12.88
CA PRO A 204 -3.14 -4.49 -13.00
C PRO A 204 -4.58 -4.95 -13.24
N ALA A 205 -4.78 -6.14 -13.83
CA ALA A 205 -6.10 -6.69 -14.10
C ALA A 205 -6.95 -6.80 -12.81
N GLN A 206 -6.31 -7.03 -11.67
CA GLN A 206 -6.96 -7.14 -10.35
C GLN A 206 -7.53 -5.79 -9.85
N PHE A 207 -7.08 -4.67 -10.43
CA PHE A 207 -7.40 -3.32 -9.94
C PHE A 207 -8.25 -2.50 -10.91
N SER A 208 -8.68 -3.08 -12.05
CA SER A 208 -9.46 -2.39 -13.08
C SER A 208 -10.67 -1.61 -12.55
N GLN A 209 -11.35 -2.12 -11.52
CA GLN A 209 -12.51 -1.46 -10.92
C GLN A 209 -12.15 -0.25 -10.04
N VAL A 210 -10.96 -0.26 -9.42
CA VAL A 210 -10.54 0.80 -8.48
C VAL A 210 -9.66 1.86 -9.14
N VAL A 211 -8.99 1.54 -10.25
CA VAL A 211 -8.08 2.46 -10.97
C VAL A 211 -8.77 3.75 -11.41
N LYS A 212 -10.04 3.68 -11.84
CA LYS A 212 -10.82 4.88 -12.19
C LYS A 212 -11.02 5.82 -11.00
N GLY A 213 -11.28 5.25 -9.82
CA GLY A 213 -11.36 6.00 -8.57
C GLY A 213 -10.02 6.65 -8.23
N TRP A 214 -8.92 5.92 -8.36
CA TRP A 214 -7.57 6.46 -8.12
C TRP A 214 -7.21 7.59 -9.08
N ALA A 215 -7.57 7.49 -10.36
CA ALA A 215 -7.33 8.56 -11.33
C ALA A 215 -8.02 9.87 -10.91
N GLN A 216 -9.25 9.79 -10.39
CA GLN A 216 -9.97 10.95 -9.87
C GLN A 216 -9.37 11.47 -8.57
N ASP A 217 -8.91 10.58 -7.69
CA ASP A 217 -8.40 10.92 -6.35
C ASP A 217 -6.99 11.51 -6.35
N ALA A 218 -6.06 10.83 -7.00
CA ALA A 218 -4.65 11.19 -7.00
C ALA A 218 -4.34 12.28 -8.05
N TYR A 219 -5.12 12.33 -9.14
CA TYR A 219 -4.79 13.14 -10.32
C TYR A 219 -5.95 13.97 -10.85
N GLY A 220 -7.04 14.13 -10.11
CA GLY A 220 -8.13 15.04 -10.50
C GLY A 220 -7.65 16.47 -10.78
N ALA A 221 -6.62 16.93 -10.07
CA ALA A 221 -5.98 18.23 -10.29
C ALA A 221 -4.88 18.22 -11.36
N ALA A 222 -4.35 17.06 -11.74
CA ALA A 222 -3.29 16.91 -12.73
C ALA A 222 -3.50 15.64 -13.60
N PRO A 223 -4.49 15.67 -14.53
CA PRO A 223 -4.78 14.54 -15.41
C PRO A 223 -3.56 14.11 -16.22
N THR A 224 -3.52 12.85 -16.65
CA THR A 224 -2.39 12.27 -17.43
C THR A 224 -2.01 13.10 -18.65
N SER A 225 -2.98 13.70 -19.34
CA SER A 225 -2.76 14.61 -20.48
C SER A 225 -1.93 15.85 -20.15
N THR A 226 -1.80 16.20 -18.87
CA THR A 226 -1.00 17.34 -18.39
C THR A 226 0.41 16.95 -17.99
N TRP A 227 0.70 15.65 -17.83
CA TRP A 227 2.00 15.16 -17.36
C TRP A 227 3.21 15.60 -18.19
N PRO A 228 3.13 15.69 -19.54
CA PRO A 228 4.26 16.19 -20.34
C PRO A 228 4.77 17.59 -19.93
N LYS A 229 3.91 18.42 -19.33
CA LYS A 229 4.27 19.77 -18.83
C LYS A 229 5.18 19.74 -17.61
N TYR A 230 5.23 18.61 -16.90
CA TYR A 230 6.05 18.43 -15.70
C TYR A 230 7.29 17.56 -15.94
N ILE A 231 7.39 16.92 -17.11
CA ILE A 231 8.43 15.94 -17.46
C ILE A 231 9.41 16.51 -18.50
N THR A 232 9.13 17.69 -19.06
CA THR A 232 10.04 18.38 -19.97
C THR A 232 11.19 19.02 -19.19
N MET A 233 12.32 18.32 -19.13
CA MET A 233 13.67 18.87 -19.00
C MET A 233 14.37 18.78 -20.36
#